data_AF-A0AB39ZRB5-F1
#
_entry.id   AF-A0AB39ZRB5-F1
#
_cell.length_a   1.000
_cell.length_b   1.000
_cell.length_c   1.000
_cell.angle_alpha   90.00
_cell.angle_beta   90.00
_cell.angle_gamma   90.00
#
_symmetry.space_group_name_H-M   'P 1'
#
loop_
_entity.id
_entity.type
_entity.pdbx_description
1 polymer ?
#
loop_
_entity_poly.entity_id
_entity_poly.type
_entity_poly.pdbx_seq_one_letter_code
_entity_poly.pdbx_strand_id
1 'polypeptide(L)'
;MHLTSTLICLLIVGLGIELPTPTVAQFWMSVDPISRWRSETLAQRPSGICYKTRTVDTVNPNSRIRQISYCCDGYVNEGTTQILKCVPICREDCSNGLCVTPGDCECAPGYFRKNGKCRYELDDKE
;
A
#
# COMPACT_ATOMS: atom_id res chain seq x y z
N MET A 1 -10.68 -52.49 -36.99
CA MET A 1 -10.04 -51.16 -37.12
C MET A 1 -10.67 -50.21 -36.10
N HIS A 2 -10.24 -50.23 -34.84
CA HIS A 2 -10.76 -49.30 -33.80
C HIS A 2 -9.71 -48.89 -32.75
N LEU A 3 -8.45 -49.34 -32.88
CA LEU A 3 -7.38 -49.02 -31.94
C LEU A 3 -6.70 -47.66 -32.18
N THR A 4 -6.93 -47.01 -33.33
CA THR A 4 -6.37 -45.68 -33.60
C THR A 4 -7.16 -44.56 -32.90
N SER A 5 -8.45 -44.76 -32.63
CA SER A 5 -9.33 -43.73 -32.08
C SER A 5 -9.14 -43.50 -30.58
N THR A 6 -8.87 -44.56 -29.80
CA THR A 6 -8.64 -44.44 -28.35
C THR A 6 -7.29 -43.81 -28.01
N LEU A 7 -6.25 -44.07 -28.80
CA LEU A 7 -4.93 -43.44 -28.65
C LEU A 7 -4.94 -41.95 -29.03
N ILE A 8 -5.73 -41.57 -30.04
CA ILE A 8 -5.93 -40.16 -30.41
C ILE A 8 -6.68 -39.40 -29.30
N CYS A 9 -7.72 -40.00 -28.71
CA CYS A 9 -8.42 -39.38 -27.57
C CYS A 9 -7.52 -39.20 -26.34
N LEU A 10 -6.63 -40.16 -26.04
CA LEU A 10 -5.68 -40.04 -24.92
C LEU A 10 -4.62 -38.94 -25.16
N LEU A 11 -4.21 -38.73 -26.41
CA LEU A 11 -3.30 -37.63 -26.78
C LEU A 11 -3.96 -36.25 -26.65
N ILE A 12 -5.26 -36.13 -26.97
CA ILE A 12 -6.01 -34.88 -26.82
C ILE A 12 -6.23 -34.54 -25.33
N VAL A 13 -6.49 -35.54 -24.48
CA VAL A 13 -6.60 -35.33 -23.02
C VAL A 13 -5.24 -34.98 -22.40
N GLY A 14 -4.13 -35.50 -22.95
CA GLY A 14 -2.77 -35.19 -22.47
C GLY A 14 -2.26 -33.78 -22.82
N LEU A 15 -2.75 -33.16 -23.89
CA LEU A 15 -2.40 -31.78 -24.30
C LEU A 15 -3.28 -30.71 -23.66
N GLY A 16 -4.39 -31.08 -23.02
CA GLY A 16 -5.31 -30.16 -22.34
C GLY A 16 -4.94 -29.81 -20.90
N ILE A 17 -3.84 -30.38 -20.37
CA ILE A 17 -3.31 -30.05 -19.04
C ILE A 17 -2.16 -29.05 -19.21
N GLU A 18 -2.40 -27.94 -19.91
CA GLU A 18 -1.65 -26.73 -19.59
C GLU A 18 -2.09 -26.31 -18.19
N LEU A 19 -1.30 -26.69 -17.18
CA LEU A 19 -1.37 -26.00 -15.90
C LEU A 19 -1.30 -24.50 -16.22
N PRO A 20 -2.26 -23.67 -15.76
CA PRO A 20 -2.15 -22.24 -15.93
C PRO A 20 -0.86 -21.81 -15.24
N THR A 21 0.17 -21.54 -16.04
CA THR A 21 1.39 -20.95 -15.52
C THR A 21 0.98 -19.60 -14.94
N PRO A 22 1.38 -19.25 -13.70
CA PRO A 22 1.01 -17.96 -13.10
C PRO A 22 1.55 -16.76 -13.92
N THR A 23 2.39 -17.01 -14.92
CA THR A 23 3.00 -16.01 -15.79
C THR A 23 2.07 -15.45 -16.87
N VAL A 24 0.93 -16.10 -17.20
CA VAL A 24 0.00 -15.55 -18.20
C VAL A 24 -1.09 -14.63 -17.62
N ALA A 25 -1.12 -14.37 -16.32
CA ALA A 25 -2.21 -13.59 -15.73
C ALA A 25 -2.02 -12.05 -15.75
N GLN A 26 -0.85 -11.49 -16.08
CA GLN A 26 -0.60 -10.04 -15.86
C GLN A 26 0.21 -9.29 -16.93
N PHE A 27 0.56 -9.90 -18.06
CA PHE A 27 1.43 -9.27 -19.08
C PHE A 27 0.84 -8.07 -19.83
N TRP A 28 -0.45 -7.77 -19.63
CA TRP A 28 -1.21 -6.69 -20.27
C TRP A 28 -1.35 -5.45 -19.37
N MET A 29 -1.00 -5.55 -18.07
CA MET A 29 -0.89 -4.40 -17.19
C MET A 29 0.57 -3.99 -17.08
N SER A 30 1.09 -3.27 -18.07
CA SER A 30 2.31 -2.48 -17.87
C SER A 30 1.96 -1.33 -16.91
N VAL A 31 2.06 -1.57 -15.60
CA VAL A 31 1.93 -0.52 -14.60
C VAL A 31 3.09 0.44 -14.79
N ASP A 32 2.81 1.73 -14.97
CA ASP A 32 3.86 2.72 -15.14
C ASP A 32 4.77 2.77 -13.88
N PRO A 33 6.06 3.08 -14.04
CA PRO A 33 7.01 3.07 -12.93
C PRO A 33 6.59 3.94 -11.73
N ILE A 34 5.88 5.04 -11.97
CA ILE A 34 5.47 6.00 -10.93
C ILE A 34 4.32 5.41 -10.10
N SER A 35 3.32 4.79 -10.74
CA SER A 35 2.22 4.13 -10.04
C SER A 35 2.69 2.95 -9.20
N ARG A 36 3.67 2.18 -9.71
CA ARG A 36 4.30 1.10 -8.95
C ARG A 36 5.04 1.63 -7.72
N TRP A 37 5.93 2.61 -7.91
CA TRP A 37 6.62 3.26 -6.79
C TRP A 37 5.62 3.77 -5.75
N ARG A 38 4.58 4.49 -6.18
CA ARG A 38 3.55 5.03 -5.28
C ARG A 38 2.88 3.93 -4.45
N SER A 39 2.53 2.82 -5.08
CA SER A 39 1.88 1.69 -4.41
C SER A 39 2.80 1.04 -3.39
N GLU A 40 4.06 0.81 -3.76
CA GLU A 40 5.08 0.22 -2.89
C GLU A 40 5.40 1.13 -1.69
N THR A 41 5.59 2.44 -1.93
CA THR A 41 5.85 3.42 -0.88
C THR A 41 4.67 3.53 0.10
N LEU A 42 3.42 3.54 -0.40
CA LEU A 42 2.24 3.56 0.47
C LEU A 42 2.05 2.24 1.25
N ALA A 43 2.48 1.10 0.70
CA ALA A 43 2.41 -0.19 1.39
C ALA A 43 3.42 -0.29 2.54
N GLN A 44 4.60 0.32 2.39
CA GLN A 44 5.62 0.39 3.45
C GLN A 44 5.35 1.49 4.48
N ARG A 45 4.43 2.41 4.18
CA ARG A 45 4.10 3.54 5.04
C ARG A 45 3.51 3.06 6.38
N PRO A 46 4.00 3.57 7.53
CA PRO A 46 3.42 3.25 8.83
C PRO A 46 1.96 3.71 8.92
N SER A 47 1.14 2.93 9.63
CA SER A 47 -0.30 3.20 9.77
C SER A 47 -0.62 4.46 10.56
N GLY A 48 0.30 4.94 11.40
CA GLY A 48 0.09 6.10 12.27
C GLY A 48 -0.94 5.87 13.39
N ILE A 49 -1.28 4.61 13.69
CA ILE A 49 -2.24 4.25 14.73
C ILE A 49 -1.49 3.96 16.04
N CYS A 50 -1.83 4.72 17.08
CA CYS A 50 -1.35 4.56 18.44
C CYS A 50 -2.47 4.04 19.34
N TYR A 51 -2.09 3.46 20.49
CA TYR A 51 -3.04 2.92 21.47
C TYR A 51 -2.78 3.52 22.85
N LYS A 52 -3.87 3.77 23.59
CA LYS A 52 -3.82 4.17 25.01
C LYS A 52 -4.84 3.38 25.80
N THR A 53 -4.52 3.06 27.03
CA THR A 53 -5.47 2.44 27.96
C THR A 53 -6.24 3.51 28.72
N ARG A 54 -7.54 3.27 28.91
CA ARG A 54 -8.40 4.08 29.76
C ARG A 54 -9.20 3.18 30.67
N THR A 55 -9.26 3.54 31.95
CA THR A 55 -10.14 2.91 32.91
C THR A 55 -11.54 3.49 32.73
N VAL A 56 -12.51 2.60 32.55
CA VAL A 56 -13.93 2.92 32.43
C VAL A 56 -14.64 2.32 33.62
N ASP A 57 -15.37 3.13 34.37
CA ASP A 57 -16.15 2.65 35.51
C ASP A 57 -17.28 1.76 35.00
N THR A 58 -17.40 0.56 35.57
CA THR A 58 -18.48 -0.38 35.23
C THR A 58 -19.11 -0.95 36.48
N VAL A 59 -20.31 -1.50 36.38
CA VAL A 59 -21.04 -2.02 37.54
C VAL A 59 -20.42 -3.31 38.08
N ASN A 60 -19.75 -4.10 37.23
CA ASN A 60 -19.09 -5.35 37.63
C ASN A 60 -18.05 -5.79 36.58
N PRO A 61 -16.72 -5.76 36.87
CA PRO A 61 -16.06 -5.17 38.03
C PRO A 61 -16.25 -3.65 38.11
N ASN A 62 -15.94 -3.01 39.24
CA ASN A 62 -16.11 -1.55 39.44
C ASN A 62 -15.37 -0.68 38.41
N SER A 63 -14.34 -1.23 37.77
CA SER A 63 -13.59 -0.56 36.71
C SER A 63 -13.05 -1.57 35.70
N ARG A 64 -13.12 -1.26 34.41
CA ARG A 64 -12.54 -2.05 33.31
C ARG A 64 -11.52 -1.24 32.54
N ILE A 65 -10.43 -1.87 32.12
CA ILE A 65 -9.43 -1.26 31.25
C ILE A 65 -9.86 -1.44 29.81
N ARG A 66 -10.02 -0.34 29.08
CA ARG A 66 -10.31 -0.32 27.65
C ARG A 66 -9.10 0.21 26.88
N GLN A 67 -8.68 -0.51 25.85
CA GLN A 67 -7.70 -0.01 24.89
C GLN A 67 -8.41 0.84 23.83
N ILE A 68 -7.91 2.05 23.62
CA ILE A 68 -8.45 3.04 22.67
C ILE A 68 -7.38 3.31 21.62
N SER A 69 -7.72 3.14 20.34
CA SER A 69 -6.90 3.56 19.21
C SER A 69 -7.11 5.03 18.88
N TYR A 70 -6.05 5.70 18.42
CA TYR A 70 -6.07 7.10 17.98
C TYR A 70 -4.89 7.34 17.01
N CYS A 71 -4.90 8.48 16.30
CA CYS A 71 -3.76 8.84 15.47
C CYS A 71 -2.60 9.33 16.33
N CYS A 72 -1.40 8.83 16.04
CA CYS A 72 -0.17 9.29 16.69
C CYS A 72 0.09 10.77 16.39
N ASP A 73 0.98 11.40 17.16
CA ASP A 73 1.35 12.79 16.94
C ASP A 73 1.90 13.00 15.53
N GLY A 74 1.46 14.07 14.88
CA GLY A 74 1.79 14.34 13.48
C GLY A 74 1.00 13.54 12.46
N TYR A 75 -0.02 12.77 12.87
CA TYR A 75 -0.98 12.13 11.97
C TYR A 75 -2.40 12.71 12.15
N VAL A 76 -3.16 12.73 11.08
CA VAL A 76 -4.58 13.16 11.06
C VAL A 76 -5.48 12.03 10.61
N ASN A 77 -6.67 11.93 11.19
CA ASN A 77 -7.66 10.94 10.78
C ASN A 77 -8.41 11.41 9.52
N GLU A 78 -8.17 10.75 8.40
CA GLU A 78 -8.92 10.91 7.14
C GLU A 78 -9.98 9.80 6.94
N GLY A 79 -10.21 8.98 7.95
CA GLY A 79 -11.18 7.90 7.91
C GLY A 79 -12.59 8.36 8.24
N THR A 80 -13.44 7.39 8.56
CA THR A 80 -14.81 7.64 9.04
C THR A 80 -14.88 7.48 10.55
N THR A 81 -16.06 7.70 11.14
CA THR A 81 -16.30 7.39 12.56
C THR A 81 -16.14 5.91 12.89
N GLN A 82 -16.27 5.03 11.88
CA GLN A 82 -16.18 3.58 12.03
C GLN A 82 -14.80 3.03 11.65
N ILE A 83 -14.07 3.73 10.79
CA ILE A 83 -12.77 3.30 10.27
C ILE A 83 -11.73 4.38 10.58
N LEU A 84 -10.80 4.07 11.49
CA LEU A 84 -9.67 4.95 11.77
C LEU A 84 -8.64 4.83 10.65
N LYS A 85 -8.41 5.91 9.90
CA LYS A 85 -7.37 5.99 8.85
C LYS A 85 -6.47 7.17 9.15
N CYS A 86 -5.34 6.91 9.79
CA CYS A 86 -4.37 7.95 10.10
C CYS A 86 -3.43 8.15 8.91
N VAL A 87 -3.27 9.40 8.48
CA VAL A 87 -2.31 9.81 7.46
C VAL A 87 -1.33 10.82 8.04
N PRO A 88 -0.04 10.80 7.65
CA PRO A 88 0.94 11.74 8.16
C PRO A 88 0.63 13.16 7.70
N ILE A 89 0.85 14.14 8.58
CA ILE A 89 0.76 15.56 8.29
C ILE A 89 2.12 16.01 7.78
N CYS A 90 2.19 16.44 6.52
CA CYS A 90 3.38 17.05 5.95
C CYS A 90 3.29 18.57 6.09
N ARG A 91 4.30 19.17 6.75
CA ARG A 91 4.38 20.63 6.96
C ARG A 91 4.85 21.37 5.71
N GLU A 92 5.54 20.68 4.80
CA GLU A 92 6.07 21.23 3.55
C GLU A 92 5.36 20.62 2.33
N ASP A 93 5.41 21.33 1.21
CA ASP A 93 4.86 20.84 -0.07
C ASP A 93 5.62 19.58 -0.55
N CYS A 94 5.00 18.40 -0.43
CA CYS A 94 5.47 17.16 -1.08
C CYS A 94 4.93 17.02 -2.52
N SER A 95 4.83 18.10 -3.31
CA SER A 95 4.14 18.09 -4.61
C SER A 95 4.70 17.10 -5.65
N ASN A 96 5.98 16.70 -5.54
CA ASN A 96 6.63 15.67 -6.36
C ASN A 96 7.10 14.48 -5.52
N GLY A 97 6.35 14.16 -4.47
CA GLY A 97 6.67 13.07 -3.56
C GLY A 97 5.44 12.53 -2.84
N LEU A 98 5.70 11.70 -1.85
CA LEU A 98 4.70 11.11 -0.97
C LEU A 98 5.06 11.39 0.47
N CYS A 99 4.09 11.88 1.23
CA CYS A 99 4.20 12.02 2.68
C CYS A 99 4.24 10.62 3.32
N VAL A 100 5.42 10.19 3.76
CA VAL A 100 5.62 8.84 4.33
C VAL A 100 5.58 8.86 5.86
N THR A 101 6.12 9.90 6.48
CA THR A 101 6.06 10.13 7.92
C THR A 101 5.86 11.63 8.21
N PRO A 102 5.50 12.03 9.44
CA PRO A 102 5.25 13.43 9.74
C PRO A 102 6.47 14.31 9.45
N GLY A 103 6.31 15.25 8.50
CA GLY A 103 7.38 16.14 8.08
C GLY A 103 8.42 15.54 7.12
N ASP A 104 8.26 14.29 6.68
CA ASP A 104 9.18 13.63 5.75
C ASP A 104 8.47 13.19 4.45
N CYS A 105 9.10 13.52 3.31
CA CYS A 105 8.58 13.22 1.99
C CYS A 105 9.55 12.27 1.27
N GLU A 106 9.04 11.14 0.79
CA GLU A 106 9.74 10.31 -0.19
C GLU A 106 9.54 10.95 -1.58
N CYS A 107 10.62 11.36 -2.25
CA CYS A 107 10.51 11.98 -3.57
C CYS A 107 10.23 10.92 -4.66
N ALA A 108 9.43 11.30 -5.65
CA ALA A 108 9.14 10.43 -6.79
C ALA A 108 10.42 10.13 -7.61
N PRO A 109 10.47 9.01 -8.36
CA PRO A 109 11.61 8.69 -9.20
C PRO A 109 12.01 9.85 -10.12
N GLY A 110 13.28 10.24 -10.07
CA GLY A 110 13.83 11.39 -10.80
C GLY A 110 13.81 12.72 -10.04
N TYR A 111 13.14 12.79 -8.88
CA TYR A 111 13.13 13.97 -8.01
C TYR A 111 14.01 13.76 -6.78
N PHE A 112 14.61 14.84 -6.30
CA PHE A 112 15.51 14.85 -5.15
C PHE A 112 15.11 15.91 -4.13
N ARG A 113 15.43 15.66 -2.86
CA ARG A 113 15.11 16.57 -1.76
C ARG A 113 16.04 17.79 -1.78
N LYS A 114 15.49 18.97 -2.06
CA LYS A 114 16.23 20.24 -2.05
C LYS A 114 15.40 21.34 -1.41
N ASN A 115 15.95 22.02 -0.39
CA ASN A 115 15.29 23.09 0.37
C ASN A 115 13.89 22.71 0.88
N GLY A 116 13.73 21.49 1.42
CA GLY A 116 12.44 21.03 1.93
C GLY A 116 11.39 20.76 0.85
N LYS A 117 11.77 20.63 -0.42
CA LYS A 117 10.87 20.27 -1.53
C LYS A 117 11.48 19.17 -2.41
N CYS A 118 10.65 18.40 -3.09
CA CYS A 118 11.09 17.45 -4.10
C CYS A 118 11.23 18.17 -5.44
N ARG A 119 12.47 18.35 -5.91
CA ARG A 119 12.83 19.09 -7.13
C ARG A 119 13.49 18.18 -8.15
N TYR A 120 13.31 18.50 -9.42
CA TYR A 120 14.00 17.81 -10.50
C TYR A 120 15.39 18.40 -10.73
N GLU A 121 16.33 17.60 -11.24
CA GLU A 121 17.71 18.06 -11.46
C GLU A 121 17.83 19.19 -12.50
N LEU A 122 16.88 19.31 -13.43
CA LEU A 122 16.83 20.41 -14.39
C LEU A 122 16.19 21.69 -13.84
N ASP A 123 15.48 21.64 -12.71
CA ASP A 123 14.85 22.83 -12.10
C ASP A 123 15.90 23.79 -11.48
N ASP A 124 17.16 23.37 -11.41
CA ASP A 124 18.25 24.09 -10.75
C ASP A 124 19.21 24.80 -11.72
N LYS A 125 18.90 24.82 -13.03
CA LYS A 125 19.73 25.45 -14.08
C LYS A 125 19.25 26.84 -14.51
N GLU A 126 18.42 27.49 -13.71
CA GLU A 126 17.99 28.89 -13.93
C GLU A 126 18.86 29.88 -13.15
#